data_AF-A0A2K6DJ27-F1
#
_entry.id   AF-A0A2K6DJ27-F1
#
_cell.length_a   1.000
_cell.length_b   1.000
_cell.length_c   1.000
_cell.angle_alpha   90.00
_cell.angle_beta   90.00
_cell.angle_gamma   90.00
#
_symmetry.space_group_name_H-M   'P 1'
#
loop_
_entity.id
_entity.type
_entity.pdbx_description
1 polymer ?
#
loop_
_entity_poly.entity_id
_entity_poly.type
_entity_poly.pdbx_seq_one_letter_code
_entity_poly.pdbx_strand_id
1 'polypeptide(L)'
;MNSEILQAFQRELTCPICMNYFIDPITIDCGHSFCRPCFYLNWQDISILTQCFECIKTTQHRNFKTNIRLKKMASLARKASLWQFLSSEEQMCGIHRETKKMFCEVDKSLLCLLCSSSQEHRDHKHCPIEWAAEEHRENLLKKMESLWEKACENHRNLNMETTRTRYWKGFGDILHRSESVLLHMPQPLNLELSAGPITGLRDRLNQFRVDITLHHDEANSHIFQYGDLRIICIGCHHQNAPHTTATPTSFLAWGTQTFTSGKYYWEVYVGDSWNWAFGVCNKFWKENNQNDNIYGEEGLFSLACVKNDIQFSLFTTSPLTLQYVPRPTSHVGLFLDCEAGTVSFVDVNQSSLIYTIPNCSFSPPLRPIFCCIHL
;
A
#
# COMPACT_ATOMS: atom_id res chain seq x y z
N MET A 1 48.69 13.27 -22.74
CA MET A 1 47.67 12.20 -22.68
C MET A 1 46.63 12.53 -23.74
N ASN A 2 46.29 11.60 -24.62
CA ASN A 2 45.51 11.89 -25.84
C ASN A 2 44.08 12.36 -25.47
N SER A 3 43.64 13.50 -26.00
CA SER A 3 42.37 14.17 -25.63
C SER A 3 41.15 13.24 -25.77
N GLU A 4 41.17 12.39 -26.79
CA GLU A 4 40.11 11.41 -27.08
C GLU A 4 39.97 10.33 -26.00
N ILE A 5 41.08 9.90 -25.40
CA ILE A 5 41.08 8.89 -24.32
C ILE A 5 40.39 9.48 -23.08
N LEU A 6 40.71 10.73 -22.74
CA LEU A 6 40.11 11.40 -21.58
C LEU A 6 38.59 11.58 -21.76
N GLN A 7 38.15 11.96 -22.96
CA GLN A 7 36.72 12.09 -23.28
C GLN A 7 35.98 10.74 -23.21
N ALA A 8 36.61 9.65 -23.68
CA ALA A 8 36.03 8.32 -23.58
C ALA A 8 35.82 7.90 -22.12
N PHE A 9 36.82 8.08 -21.26
CA PHE A 9 36.69 7.78 -19.83
C PHE A 9 35.70 8.69 -19.11
N GLN A 10 35.57 9.95 -19.53
CA GLN A 10 34.61 10.87 -18.93
C GLN A 10 33.16 10.41 -19.15
N ARG A 11 32.83 9.94 -20.36
CA ARG A 11 31.47 9.44 -20.67
C ARG A 11 31.06 8.27 -19.79
N GLU A 12 31.98 7.34 -19.53
CA GLU A 12 31.74 6.18 -18.65
C GLU A 12 31.50 6.56 -17.18
N LEU A 13 31.86 7.79 -16.78
CA LEU A 13 31.69 8.28 -15.41
C LEU A 13 30.54 9.27 -15.26
N THR A 14 29.82 9.57 -16.33
CA THR A 14 28.69 10.51 -16.34
C THR A 14 27.36 9.79 -16.37
N CYS A 15 26.41 10.31 -15.60
CA CYS A 15 25.04 9.82 -15.62
C CYS A 15 24.31 10.35 -16.87
N PRO A 16 23.61 9.48 -17.61
CA PRO A 16 22.88 9.88 -18.83
C PRO A 16 21.66 10.78 -18.55
N ILE A 17 21.18 10.84 -17.30
CA ILE A 17 20.01 11.64 -16.93
C ILE A 17 20.41 13.08 -16.61
N CYS A 18 21.36 13.28 -15.70
CA CYS A 18 21.78 14.62 -15.30
C CYS A 18 23.01 15.14 -16.06
N MET A 19 23.61 14.32 -16.93
CA MET A 19 24.81 14.64 -17.71
C MET A 19 26.01 15.10 -16.87
N ASN A 20 26.07 14.64 -15.61
CA ASN A 20 27.11 14.96 -14.64
C ASN A 20 27.77 13.69 -14.09
N TYR A 21 28.95 13.82 -13.49
CA TYR A 21 29.62 12.69 -12.84
C TYR A 21 28.73 11.99 -11.81
N PHE A 22 28.74 10.66 -11.81
CA PHE A 22 27.82 9.86 -10.98
C PHE A 22 27.84 10.22 -9.49
N ILE A 23 26.66 10.55 -8.95
CA ILE A 23 26.41 10.69 -7.52
C ILE A 23 25.69 9.43 -7.04
N ASP A 24 26.39 8.64 -6.22
CA ASP A 24 25.92 7.34 -5.73
C ASP A 24 25.31 6.47 -6.83
N PRO A 25 26.12 6.00 -7.79
CA PRO A 25 25.64 5.27 -8.96
C PRO A 25 24.95 3.98 -8.55
N ILE A 26 23.74 3.76 -9.03
CA ILE A 26 23.03 2.50 -8.97
C ILE A 26 23.12 1.82 -10.33
N THR A 27 23.40 0.52 -10.36
CA THR A 27 23.39 -0.28 -11.59
C THR A 27 22.15 -1.18 -11.57
N ILE A 28 21.35 -1.11 -12.62
CA ILE A 28 20.12 -1.90 -12.75
C ILE A 28 20.38 -3.19 -13.56
N ASP A 29 19.39 -4.09 -13.65
CA ASP A 29 19.56 -5.44 -14.20
C ASP A 29 20.11 -5.48 -15.64
N CYS A 30 19.85 -4.44 -16.43
CA CYS A 30 20.35 -4.34 -17.81
C CYS A 30 21.81 -3.86 -17.91
N GLY A 31 22.48 -3.56 -16.79
CA GLY A 31 23.87 -3.11 -16.72
C GLY A 31 24.07 -1.59 -16.78
N HIS A 32 23.04 -0.82 -17.14
CA HIS A 32 23.13 0.65 -17.16
C HIS A 32 23.14 1.23 -15.74
N SER A 33 23.82 2.36 -15.59
CA SER A 33 24.00 3.00 -14.29
C SER A 33 23.46 4.41 -14.27
N PHE A 34 22.83 4.79 -13.15
CA PHE A 34 22.22 6.10 -12.94
C PHE A 34 22.59 6.66 -11.58
N CYS A 35 22.57 7.98 -11.42
CA CYS A 35 22.66 8.59 -10.08
C CYS A 35 21.45 8.19 -9.25
N ARG A 36 21.64 7.78 -7.98
CA ARG A 36 20.52 7.57 -7.04
C ARG A 36 19.60 8.81 -6.91
N PRO A 37 20.10 10.06 -6.88
CA PRO A 37 19.25 11.25 -6.98
C PRO A 37 18.39 11.33 -8.25
N CYS A 38 18.96 10.98 -9.41
CA CYS A 38 18.22 10.99 -10.68
C CYS A 38 17.12 9.93 -10.67
N PHE A 39 17.38 8.81 -10.02
CA PHE A 39 16.39 7.78 -9.76
C PHE A 39 15.26 8.30 -8.85
N TYR A 40 15.55 8.99 -7.76
CA TYR A 40 14.50 9.54 -6.88
C TYR A 40 13.63 10.61 -7.55
N LEU A 41 14.20 11.48 -8.40
CA LEU A 41 13.49 12.65 -8.92
C LEU A 41 12.66 12.37 -10.19
N ASN A 42 13.13 11.47 -11.06
CA ASN A 42 12.49 11.24 -12.37
C ASN A 42 11.50 10.08 -12.36
N TRP A 43 11.29 9.44 -11.22
CA TRP A 43 10.55 8.18 -11.13
C TRP A 43 9.19 8.35 -10.46
N GLN A 44 8.35 9.20 -11.07
CA GLN A 44 7.09 9.69 -10.48
C GLN A 44 5.94 8.67 -10.41
N ASP A 45 6.09 7.46 -10.99
CA ASP A 45 5.09 6.40 -10.90
C ASP A 45 5.69 5.04 -10.52
N ILE A 46 5.22 4.48 -9.39
CA ILE A 46 5.68 3.19 -8.84
C ILE A 46 5.38 2.02 -9.80
N SER A 47 4.41 2.16 -10.69
CA SER A 47 4.05 1.14 -11.70
C SER A 47 5.00 1.14 -12.91
N ILE A 48 5.64 2.28 -13.20
CA ILE A 48 6.60 2.48 -14.30
C ILE A 48 8.03 2.11 -13.84
N LEU A 49 8.22 1.66 -12.58
CA LEU A 49 9.48 1.24 -11.91
C LEU A 49 10.32 0.20 -12.59
N THR A 50 9.93 -0.26 -13.76
CA THR A 50 10.58 -1.38 -14.38
C THR A 50 11.42 -0.99 -15.59
N GLN A 51 11.38 0.21 -16.19
CA GLN A 51 12.10 0.40 -17.46
C GLN A 51 13.41 1.20 -17.38
N CYS A 52 14.48 0.67 -17.97
CA CYS A 52 15.73 1.40 -18.18
C CYS A 52 15.56 2.60 -19.13
N PHE A 53 16.03 3.80 -18.78
CA PHE A 53 15.96 4.98 -19.66
C PHE A 53 16.84 4.89 -20.91
N GLU A 54 17.87 4.05 -20.91
CA GLU A 54 18.76 3.90 -22.06
C GLU A 54 18.29 2.82 -23.03
N CYS A 55 17.79 1.69 -22.51
CA CYS A 55 17.50 0.51 -23.33
C CYS A 55 16.07 -0.04 -23.16
N ILE A 56 15.23 0.62 -22.37
CA ILE A 56 13.79 0.33 -22.17
C ILE A 56 13.52 -1.04 -21.51
N LYS A 57 14.57 -1.82 -21.21
CA LYS A 57 14.46 -3.14 -20.58
C LYS A 57 13.83 -3.06 -19.20
N THR A 58 12.92 -4.00 -18.97
CA THR A 58 12.21 -4.22 -17.71
C THR A 58 13.14 -4.80 -16.63
N THR A 59 13.28 -4.14 -15.49
CA THR A 59 13.96 -4.56 -14.26
C THR A 59 12.91 -4.97 -13.24
N GLN A 60 13.15 -6.09 -12.57
CA GLN A 60 12.24 -6.64 -11.57
C GLN A 60 12.63 -6.22 -10.14
N HIS A 61 13.86 -5.73 -9.96
CA HIS A 61 14.38 -5.32 -8.67
C HIS A 61 14.04 -3.87 -8.34
N ARG A 62 13.62 -3.62 -7.10
CA ARG A 62 13.35 -2.26 -6.57
C ARG A 62 14.41 -1.78 -5.57
N ASN A 63 15.27 -2.68 -5.10
CA ASN A 63 16.31 -2.38 -4.13
C ASN A 63 17.68 -2.41 -4.81
N PHE A 64 18.06 -1.28 -5.39
CA PHE A 64 19.33 -1.16 -6.11
C PHE A 64 20.48 -0.86 -5.16
N LYS A 65 21.55 -1.64 -5.31
CA LYS A 65 22.80 -1.43 -4.58
C LYS A 65 23.69 -0.44 -5.32
N THR A 66 24.41 0.37 -4.57
CA THR A 66 25.40 1.29 -5.11
C THR A 66 26.57 0.53 -5.74
N ASN A 67 26.96 0.92 -6.94
CA ASN A 67 28.17 0.45 -7.59
C ASN A 67 29.40 1.15 -6.97
N ILE A 68 30.03 0.48 -6.00
CA ILE A 68 31.13 1.04 -5.19
C ILE A 68 32.33 1.44 -6.06
N ARG A 69 32.65 0.67 -7.10
CA ARG A 69 33.78 0.97 -7.99
C ARG A 69 33.51 2.23 -8.80
N LEU A 70 32.34 2.31 -9.43
CA LEU A 70 31.92 3.48 -10.19
C LEU A 70 31.82 4.72 -9.31
N LYS A 71 31.31 4.59 -8.08
CA LYS A 71 31.26 5.67 -7.08
C LYS A 71 32.66 6.23 -6.78
N LYS A 72 33.64 5.35 -6.55
CA LYS A 72 35.03 5.76 -6.29
C LYS A 72 35.64 6.48 -7.50
N MET A 73 35.48 5.93 -8.70
CA MET A 73 36.00 6.54 -9.93
C MET A 73 35.36 7.91 -10.22
N ALA A 74 34.04 8.01 -10.07
CA ALA A 74 33.33 9.28 -10.24
C ALA A 74 33.75 10.33 -9.18
N SER A 75 34.02 9.91 -7.93
CA SER A 75 34.55 10.81 -6.90
C SER A 75 35.93 11.35 -7.27
N LEU A 76 36.83 10.51 -7.77
CA LEU A 76 38.15 10.95 -8.27
C LEU A 76 38.01 11.93 -9.44
N ALA A 77 37.14 11.64 -10.40
CA ALA A 77 36.89 12.53 -11.53
C ALA A 77 36.31 13.89 -11.10
N ARG A 78 35.39 13.91 -10.14
CA ARG A 78 34.87 15.15 -9.54
C ARG A 78 35.97 15.95 -8.83
N LYS A 79 36.84 15.29 -8.06
CA LYS A 79 37.97 15.97 -7.41
C LYS A 79 38.92 16.58 -8.44
N ALA A 80 39.27 15.85 -9.49
CA ALA A 80 40.11 16.37 -10.57
C ALA A 80 39.46 17.58 -11.28
N SER A 81 38.16 17.49 -11.58
CA SER A 81 37.40 18.59 -12.18
C SER A 81 37.30 19.82 -11.27
N LEU A 82 37.14 19.61 -9.96
CA LEU A 82 37.17 20.68 -8.96
C LEU A 82 38.52 21.39 -8.96
N TRP A 83 39.64 20.65 -9.00
CA TRP A 83 40.97 21.24 -9.06
C TRP A 83 41.20 22.07 -10.32
N GLN A 84 40.66 21.63 -11.46
CA GLN A 84 40.68 22.40 -12.70
C GLN A 84 39.90 23.72 -12.56
N PHE A 85 38.72 23.68 -11.95
CA PHE A 85 37.90 24.87 -11.68
C PHE A 85 38.59 25.86 -10.73
N LEU A 86 39.17 25.36 -9.63
CA LEU A 86 39.88 26.16 -8.63
C LEU A 86 41.18 26.79 -9.16
N SER A 87 41.71 26.31 -10.29
CA SER A 87 42.92 26.86 -10.91
C SER A 87 42.67 28.15 -11.70
N SER A 88 41.43 28.63 -11.79
CA SER A 88 41.09 29.90 -12.45
C SER A 88 41.46 31.12 -11.58
N GLU A 89 41.81 32.24 -12.22
CA GLU A 89 42.19 33.48 -11.52
C GLU A 89 41.08 34.01 -10.59
N GLU A 90 39.81 33.78 -10.94
CA GLU A 90 38.63 34.16 -10.14
C GLU A 90 38.59 33.46 -8.76
N GLN A 91 39.19 32.27 -8.65
CA GLN A 91 39.21 31.47 -7.42
C GLN A 91 40.46 31.71 -6.57
N MET A 92 41.28 32.70 -6.95
CA MET A 92 42.43 33.13 -6.19
C MET A 92 42.01 34.06 -5.03
N CYS A 93 42.73 34.00 -3.92
CA CYS A 93 42.59 34.95 -2.83
C CYS A 93 43.07 36.32 -3.29
N GLY A 94 42.24 37.36 -3.15
CA GLY A 94 42.60 38.72 -3.55
C GLY A 94 43.77 39.32 -2.76
N ILE A 95 44.00 38.84 -1.53
CA ILE A 95 45.07 39.31 -0.64
C ILE A 95 46.36 38.53 -0.88
N HIS A 96 46.29 37.21 -0.74
CA HIS A 96 47.48 36.34 -0.74
C HIS A 96 47.87 35.82 -2.14
N ARG A 97 47.00 36.00 -3.14
CA ARG A 97 47.18 35.45 -4.50
C ARG A 97 47.44 33.93 -4.49
N GLU A 98 46.76 33.24 -3.59
CA GLU A 98 46.77 31.77 -3.49
C GLU A 98 45.39 31.20 -3.80
N THR A 99 45.34 30.01 -4.39
CA THR A 99 44.08 29.29 -4.61
C THR A 99 43.35 29.07 -3.29
N LYS A 100 42.04 29.33 -3.27
CA LYS A 100 41.20 29.00 -2.12
C LYS A 100 41.02 27.48 -2.06
N LYS A 101 41.62 26.82 -1.07
CA LYS A 101 41.64 25.35 -0.89
C LYS A 101 40.88 24.87 0.34
N MET A 102 40.50 25.80 1.22
CA MET A 102 39.81 25.54 2.47
C MET A 102 38.36 26.02 2.39
N PHE A 103 37.45 25.29 3.02
CA PHE A 103 36.07 25.70 3.22
C PHE A 103 35.86 26.03 4.70
N CYS A 104 35.31 27.21 4.99
CA CYS A 104 34.90 27.61 6.33
C CYS A 104 33.47 27.13 6.60
N GLU A 105 33.29 26.28 7.61
CA GLU A 105 31.97 25.74 7.94
C GLU A 105 31.04 26.78 8.58
N VAL A 106 31.59 27.80 9.22
CA VAL A 106 30.82 28.86 9.89
C VAL A 106 30.32 29.87 8.85
N ASP A 107 31.24 30.45 8.07
CA ASP A 107 30.91 31.54 7.14
C ASP A 107 30.46 31.06 5.76
N LYS A 108 30.54 29.74 5.49
CA LYS A 108 30.21 29.11 4.20
C LYS A 108 31.01 29.70 3.03
N SER A 109 32.26 30.02 3.27
CA SER A 109 33.16 30.69 2.32
C SER A 109 34.39 29.84 1.96
N LEU A 110 34.98 30.13 0.80
CA LEU A 110 36.24 29.51 0.36
C LEU A 110 37.43 30.40 0.76
N LEU A 111 38.41 29.80 1.44
CA LEU A 111 39.59 30.47 1.97
C LEU A 111 40.87 29.87 1.37
N CYS A 112 41.90 30.70 1.18
CA CYS A 112 43.27 30.16 1.07
C CYS A 112 43.80 29.77 2.45
N LEU A 113 44.93 29.07 2.49
CA LEU A 113 45.50 28.54 3.73
C LEU A 113 45.91 29.64 4.71
N LEU A 114 46.36 30.79 4.19
CA LEU A 114 46.71 31.95 5.01
C LEU A 114 45.46 32.63 5.59
N CYS A 115 44.39 32.77 4.81
CA CYS A 115 43.12 33.31 5.29
C CYS A 115 42.44 32.41 6.32
N SER A 116 42.55 31.09 6.23
CA SER A 116 41.99 30.20 7.27
C SER A 116 42.71 30.34 8.63
N SER A 117 43.91 30.90 8.63
CA SER A 117 44.71 31.16 9.84
C SER A 117 44.62 32.63 10.29
N SER A 118 43.83 33.46 9.61
CA SER A 118 43.66 34.87 9.98
C SER A 118 42.92 34.99 11.30
N GLN A 119 43.06 36.14 11.98
CA GLN A 119 42.33 36.44 13.21
C GLN A 119 40.81 36.23 13.06
N GLU A 120 40.27 36.52 11.87
CA GLU A 120 38.84 36.43 11.56
C GLU A 120 38.34 34.98 11.52
N HIS A 121 39.14 34.04 11.02
CA HIS A 121 38.72 32.64 10.84
C HIS A 121 39.42 31.66 11.79
N ARG A 122 40.27 32.16 12.70
CA ARG A 122 41.12 31.34 13.57
C ARG A 122 40.35 30.29 14.37
N ASP A 123 39.20 30.70 14.90
CA ASP A 123 38.36 29.85 15.77
C ASP A 123 37.23 29.13 15.00
N HIS A 124 37.14 29.34 13.69
CA HIS A 124 36.16 28.65 12.85
C HIS A 124 36.62 27.24 12.54
N LYS A 125 35.67 26.33 12.30
CA LYS A 125 35.98 25.00 11.78
C LYS A 125 36.17 25.09 10.27
N HIS A 126 37.27 24.55 9.77
CA HIS A 126 37.59 24.49 8.35
C HIS A 126 37.98 23.08 7.92
N CYS A 127 37.77 22.79 6.64
CA CYS A 127 38.17 21.52 6.03
C CYS A 127 38.56 21.74 4.55
N PRO A 128 39.30 20.79 3.94
CA PRO A 128 39.59 20.85 2.52
C PRO A 128 38.31 20.88 1.68
N ILE A 129 38.24 21.72 0.65
CA ILE A 129 37.03 21.88 -0.18
C ILE A 129 36.58 20.55 -0.80
N GLU A 130 37.52 19.69 -1.19
CA GLU A 130 37.20 18.37 -1.74
C GLU A 130 36.47 17.46 -0.74
N TRP A 131 36.78 17.58 0.55
CA TRP A 131 36.11 16.82 1.60
C TRP A 131 34.76 17.45 1.91
N ALA A 132 34.71 18.77 2.07
CA ALA A 132 33.47 19.51 2.27
C ALA A 132 32.42 19.22 1.18
N ALA A 133 32.85 19.23 -0.09
CA ALA A 133 31.98 18.97 -1.22
C ALA A 133 31.41 17.54 -1.22
N GLU A 134 32.21 16.53 -0.91
CA GLU A 134 31.74 15.14 -0.84
C GLU A 134 30.87 14.89 0.40
N GLU A 135 31.24 15.45 1.56
CA GLU A 135 30.43 15.36 2.79
C GLU A 135 29.06 16.01 2.61
N HIS A 136 29.00 17.20 2.01
CA HIS A 136 27.72 17.85 1.70
C HIS A 136 26.87 17.02 0.73
N ARG A 137 27.49 16.38 -0.28
CA ARG A 137 26.77 15.45 -1.17
C ARG A 137 26.20 14.26 -0.41
N GLU A 138 26.97 13.63 0.48
CA GLU A 138 26.47 12.50 1.28
C GLU A 138 25.33 12.90 2.22
N ASN A 139 25.43 14.06 2.86
CA ASN A 139 24.37 14.58 3.72
C ASN A 139 23.09 14.90 2.93
N LEU A 140 23.20 15.43 1.71
CA LEU A 140 22.06 15.63 0.82
C LEU A 140 21.45 14.29 0.39
N LEU A 141 22.27 13.31 0.03
CA LEU A 141 21.82 11.97 -0.34
C LEU A 141 20.99 11.32 0.76
N LYS A 142 21.46 11.36 2.01
CA LYS A 142 20.72 10.83 3.18
C LYS A 142 19.36 11.50 3.34
N LYS A 143 19.29 12.84 3.18
CA LYS A 143 18.02 13.58 3.24
C LYS A 143 17.09 13.19 2.09
N MET A 144 17.61 13.06 0.88
CA MET A 144 16.83 12.63 -0.28
C MET A 144 16.28 11.21 -0.13
N GLU A 145 17.08 10.28 0.40
CA GLU A 145 16.66 8.91 0.68
C GLU A 145 15.49 8.88 1.68
N SER A 146 15.59 9.62 2.79
CA SER A 146 14.50 9.73 3.76
C SER A 146 13.22 10.35 3.16
N LEU A 147 13.35 11.37 2.31
CA LEU A 147 12.20 11.97 1.62
C LEU A 147 11.58 11.01 0.60
N TRP A 148 12.40 10.25 -0.12
CA TRP A 148 11.96 9.25 -1.08
C TRP A 148 11.17 8.12 -0.39
N GLU A 149 11.65 7.62 0.75
CA GLU A 149 10.93 6.62 1.56
C GLU A 149 9.56 7.13 2.00
N LYS A 150 9.50 8.38 2.48
CA LYS A 150 8.22 9.03 2.85
C LYS A 150 7.30 9.21 1.64
N ALA A 151 7.83 9.58 0.48
CA ALA A 151 7.05 9.71 -0.75
C ALA A 151 6.49 8.36 -1.21
N CYS A 152 7.30 7.29 -1.14
CA CYS A 152 6.84 5.92 -1.41
C CYS A 152 5.71 5.52 -0.47
N GLU A 153 5.84 5.81 0.81
CA GLU A 153 4.84 5.48 1.82
C GLU A 153 3.54 6.27 1.62
N ASN A 154 3.64 7.58 1.41
CA ASN A 154 2.50 8.43 1.09
C ASN A 154 1.78 7.96 -0.18
N HIS A 155 2.51 7.52 -1.20
CA HIS A 155 1.90 6.98 -2.41
C HIS A 155 1.14 5.66 -2.13
N ARG A 156 1.70 4.76 -1.31
CA ARG A 156 0.97 3.54 -0.88
C ARG A 156 -0.31 3.89 -0.13
N ASN A 157 -0.22 4.83 0.81
CA ASN A 157 -1.36 5.31 1.59
C ASN A 157 -2.41 5.95 0.69
N LEU A 158 -2.01 6.82 -0.25
CA LEU A 158 -2.93 7.44 -1.20
C LEU A 158 -3.61 6.40 -2.09
N ASN A 159 -2.87 5.42 -2.60
CA ASN A 159 -3.44 4.36 -3.45
C ASN A 159 -4.44 3.51 -2.65
N MET A 160 -4.13 3.22 -1.38
CA MET A 160 -5.03 2.53 -0.46
C MET A 160 -6.29 3.35 -0.15
N GLU A 161 -6.15 4.64 0.13
CA GLU A 161 -7.27 5.55 0.38
C GLU A 161 -8.17 5.74 -0.84
N THR A 162 -7.58 5.83 -2.02
CA THR A 162 -8.32 5.92 -3.28
C THR A 162 -9.07 4.61 -3.54
N THR A 163 -8.43 3.48 -3.27
CA THR A 163 -9.03 2.15 -3.33
C THR A 163 -10.22 2.05 -2.36
N ARG A 164 -10.03 2.47 -1.10
CA ARG A 164 -11.07 2.52 -0.06
C ARG A 164 -12.25 3.39 -0.48
N THR A 165 -12.01 4.60 -0.98
CA THR A 165 -13.05 5.54 -1.42
C THR A 165 -13.87 5.00 -2.59
N ARG A 166 -13.24 4.32 -3.56
CA ARG A 166 -13.96 3.68 -4.67
C ARG A 166 -14.82 2.49 -4.19
N TYR A 167 -14.32 1.71 -3.24
CA TYR A 167 -15.13 0.65 -2.62
C TYR A 167 -16.32 1.22 -1.85
N TRP A 168 -16.15 2.32 -1.12
CA TRP A 168 -17.27 3.01 -0.47
C TRP A 168 -18.38 3.36 -1.46
N LYS A 169 -18.00 3.84 -2.65
CA LYS A 169 -18.94 4.12 -3.72
C LYS A 169 -19.64 2.85 -4.22
N GLY A 170 -18.89 1.79 -4.53
CA GLY A 170 -19.46 0.51 -4.98
C GLY A 170 -20.36 -0.17 -3.94
N PHE A 171 -20.02 -0.12 -2.65
CA PHE A 171 -20.87 -0.63 -1.58
C PHE A 171 -22.11 0.25 -1.36
N GLY A 172 -21.98 1.57 -1.43
CA GLY A 172 -23.12 2.48 -1.43
C GLY A 172 -24.09 2.20 -2.58
N ASP A 173 -23.56 1.90 -3.76
CA ASP A 173 -24.37 1.50 -4.92
C ASP A 173 -25.08 0.14 -4.69
N ILE A 174 -24.41 -0.84 -4.06
CA ILE A 174 -25.04 -2.12 -3.69
C ILE A 174 -26.16 -1.90 -2.67
N LEU A 175 -25.92 -1.07 -1.64
CA LEU A 175 -26.94 -0.73 -0.64
C LEU A 175 -28.12 -0.01 -1.28
N HIS A 176 -27.88 1.02 -2.09
CA HIS A 176 -28.93 1.76 -2.78
C HIS A 176 -29.73 0.88 -3.76
N ARG A 177 -29.06 -0.04 -4.48
CA ARG A 177 -29.74 -1.04 -5.33
C ARG A 177 -30.56 -2.00 -4.49
N SER A 178 -30.06 -2.43 -3.33
CA SER A 178 -30.80 -3.30 -2.42
C SER A 178 -32.04 -2.61 -1.85
N GLU A 179 -31.95 -1.34 -1.43
CA GLU A 179 -33.08 -0.50 -1.03
C GLU A 179 -34.07 -0.34 -2.19
N SER A 180 -33.59 -0.08 -3.40
CA SER A 180 -34.42 0.03 -4.60
C SER A 180 -35.16 -1.28 -4.89
N VAL A 181 -34.50 -2.44 -4.77
CA VAL A 181 -35.14 -3.76 -4.94
C VAL A 181 -36.21 -3.98 -3.87
N LEU A 182 -35.94 -3.60 -2.61
CA LEU A 182 -36.90 -3.69 -1.52
C LEU A 182 -38.14 -2.79 -1.75
N LEU A 183 -37.96 -1.60 -2.33
CA LEU A 183 -39.07 -0.70 -2.68
C LEU A 183 -39.99 -1.23 -3.79
N HIS A 184 -39.47 -2.06 -4.69
CA HIS A 184 -40.21 -2.60 -5.84
C HIS A 184 -40.75 -4.01 -5.60
N MET A 185 -40.43 -4.64 -4.47
CA MET A 185 -41.00 -5.92 -4.08
C MET A 185 -42.40 -5.74 -3.48
N PRO A 186 -43.38 -6.60 -3.81
CA PRO A 186 -44.66 -6.64 -3.11
C PRO A 186 -44.40 -6.80 -1.61
N GLN A 187 -45.17 -6.13 -0.74
CA GLN A 187 -45.02 -6.30 0.71
C GLN A 187 -44.96 -7.79 1.06
N PRO A 188 -43.85 -8.27 1.65
CA PRO A 188 -43.73 -9.67 1.98
C PRO A 188 -44.77 -9.98 3.05
N LEU A 189 -45.51 -11.08 2.87
CA LEU A 189 -46.03 -11.81 4.02
C LEU A 189 -44.82 -12.06 4.93
N ASN A 190 -44.88 -11.69 6.21
CA ASN A 190 -43.89 -12.03 7.23
C ASN A 190 -43.87 -13.56 7.42
N LEU A 191 -43.34 -14.28 6.44
CA LEU A 191 -42.97 -15.68 6.52
C LEU A 191 -41.49 -15.69 6.88
N GLU A 192 -41.20 -15.45 8.16
CA GLU A 192 -39.92 -15.90 8.72
C GLU A 192 -39.91 -17.42 8.61
N LEU A 193 -39.28 -17.93 7.56
CA LEU A 193 -39.12 -19.38 7.40
C LEU A 193 -38.04 -19.79 8.40
N SER A 194 -38.44 -20.43 9.49
CA SER A 194 -37.50 -20.97 10.46
C SER A 194 -36.69 -22.09 9.79
N ALA A 195 -35.44 -21.81 9.44
CA ALA A 195 -34.50 -22.85 9.07
C ALA A 195 -34.17 -23.69 10.31
N GLY A 196 -34.63 -24.94 10.34
CA GLY A 196 -34.38 -25.85 11.46
C GLY A 196 -32.88 -26.19 11.62
N PRO A 197 -32.43 -26.52 12.85
CA PRO A 197 -31.05 -26.92 13.08
C PRO A 197 -30.71 -28.19 12.30
N ILE A 198 -29.54 -28.20 11.67
CA ILE A 198 -29.00 -29.35 10.95
C ILE A 198 -28.06 -30.11 11.89
N THR A 199 -28.47 -31.29 12.33
CA THR A 199 -27.68 -32.14 13.25
C THR A 199 -26.30 -32.44 12.67
N GLY A 200 -25.25 -32.19 13.47
CA GLY A 200 -23.85 -32.44 13.10
C GLY A 200 -23.27 -31.47 12.06
N LEU A 201 -23.99 -30.41 11.67
CA LEU A 201 -23.50 -29.42 10.70
C LEU A 201 -22.18 -28.80 11.16
N ARG A 202 -22.15 -28.31 12.41
CA ARG A 202 -20.99 -27.66 12.97
C ARG A 202 -19.76 -28.58 13.03
N ASP A 203 -19.96 -29.83 13.43
CA ASP A 203 -18.88 -30.82 13.48
C ASP A 203 -18.31 -31.11 12.10
N ARG A 204 -19.15 -31.15 11.07
CA ARG A 204 -18.73 -31.34 9.68
C ARG A 204 -17.98 -30.13 9.13
N LEU A 205 -18.47 -28.92 9.39
CA LEU A 205 -17.84 -27.69 8.91
C LEU A 205 -16.49 -27.42 9.60
N ASN A 206 -16.38 -27.73 10.89
CA ASN A 206 -15.14 -27.57 11.65
C ASN A 206 -13.98 -28.42 11.11
N GLN A 207 -14.25 -29.48 10.34
CA GLN A 207 -13.20 -30.27 9.67
C GLN A 207 -12.43 -29.45 8.62
N PHE A 208 -13.00 -28.35 8.14
CA PHE A 208 -12.42 -27.46 7.13
C PHE A 208 -12.03 -26.10 7.70
N ARG A 209 -11.99 -25.96 9.04
CA ARG A 209 -11.80 -24.67 9.70
C ARG A 209 -10.41 -24.09 9.42
N VAL A 210 -10.40 -22.81 9.05
CA VAL A 210 -9.18 -22.02 8.87
C VAL A 210 -9.25 -20.72 9.66
N ASP A 211 -8.09 -20.24 10.08
CA ASP A 211 -7.97 -18.95 10.74
C ASP A 211 -7.76 -17.85 9.68
N ILE A 212 -8.63 -16.84 9.74
CA ILE A 212 -8.55 -15.66 8.86
C ILE A 212 -7.88 -14.53 9.63
N THR A 213 -6.82 -14.00 9.05
CA THR A 213 -6.10 -12.83 9.57
C THR A 213 -6.49 -11.64 8.72
N LEU A 214 -6.92 -10.57 9.37
CA LEU A 214 -7.24 -9.33 8.68
C LEU A 214 -5.96 -8.50 8.51
N HIS A 215 -5.79 -7.92 7.32
CA HIS A 215 -4.79 -6.88 7.16
C HIS A 215 -5.26 -5.64 7.93
N HIS A 216 -4.65 -5.39 9.09
CA HIS A 216 -4.89 -4.19 9.88
C HIS A 216 -3.97 -3.09 9.35
N ASP A 217 -4.54 -2.09 8.68
CA ASP A 217 -3.88 -0.79 8.58
C ASP A 217 -4.32 0.05 9.77
N GLU A 218 -3.36 0.63 10.48
CA GLU A 218 -3.42 1.21 11.84
C GLU A 218 -4.37 2.43 11.99
N ALA A 219 -5.33 2.64 11.08
CA ALA A 219 -6.18 3.82 11.03
C ALA A 219 -7.62 3.65 11.56
N ASN A 220 -8.06 2.44 11.95
CA ASN A 220 -9.42 2.23 12.49
C ASN A 220 -9.41 1.40 13.79
N SER A 221 -9.65 2.07 14.92
CA SER A 221 -9.56 1.57 16.30
C SER A 221 -10.77 0.74 16.78
N HIS A 222 -11.39 -0.07 15.91
CA HIS A 222 -12.63 -0.80 16.24
C HIS A 222 -12.55 -2.32 16.02
N ILE A 223 -11.36 -2.88 15.78
CA ILE A 223 -11.14 -4.32 15.79
C ILE A 223 -10.75 -4.73 17.20
N PHE A 224 -11.65 -5.43 17.91
CA PHE A 224 -11.30 -6.07 19.17
C PHE A 224 -11.00 -7.54 18.89
N GLN A 225 -9.76 -7.95 19.16
CA GLN A 225 -9.41 -9.36 19.20
C GLN A 225 -9.93 -9.94 20.52
N TYR A 226 -10.90 -10.85 20.46
CA TYR A 226 -11.47 -11.49 21.65
C TYR A 226 -11.03 -12.96 21.71
N GLY A 227 -10.15 -13.29 22.66
CA GLY A 227 -9.73 -14.67 22.93
C GLY A 227 -8.75 -15.27 21.91
N ASP A 228 -8.71 -16.62 21.87
CA ASP A 228 -7.90 -17.39 20.92
C ASP A 228 -8.12 -16.90 19.49
N LEU A 229 -7.06 -16.93 18.67
CA LEU A 229 -6.87 -16.39 17.30
C LEU A 229 -7.92 -16.76 16.22
N ARG A 230 -9.11 -17.24 16.59
CA ARG A 230 -10.08 -18.00 15.77
C ARG A 230 -11.41 -17.30 15.53
N ILE A 231 -11.62 -16.11 16.09
CA ILE A 231 -12.90 -15.35 15.99
C ILE A 231 -12.60 -13.89 15.65
N ILE A 232 -13.23 -13.39 14.59
CA ILE A 232 -13.20 -11.98 14.21
C ILE A 232 -14.43 -11.30 14.82
N CYS A 233 -14.23 -10.36 15.74
CA CYS A 233 -15.31 -9.54 16.29
C CYS A 233 -15.45 -8.24 15.52
N ILE A 234 -16.63 -8.02 14.93
CA ILE A 234 -17.02 -6.77 14.28
C ILE A 234 -18.07 -6.11 15.19
N GLY A 235 -17.66 -5.14 16.00
CA GLY A 235 -18.59 -4.42 16.89
C GLY A 235 -17.94 -3.33 17.74
N CYS A 236 -18.77 -2.40 18.22
CA CYS A 236 -18.40 -1.32 19.14
C CYS A 236 -18.52 -1.78 20.61
N HIS A 237 -17.52 -1.47 21.44
CA HIS A 237 -17.66 -1.55 22.89
C HIS A 237 -18.11 -0.17 23.40
N HIS A 238 -19.38 -0.04 23.80
CA HIS A 238 -19.82 1.13 24.55
C HIS A 238 -19.25 1.06 25.98
N GLN A 239 -18.08 1.66 26.20
CA GLN A 239 -17.69 2.11 27.54
C GLN A 239 -17.20 3.56 27.49
N ASN A 240 -18.10 4.47 27.92
CA ASN A 240 -17.80 5.76 28.54
C ASN A 240 -16.79 6.69 27.84
N ALA A 241 -17.05 7.08 26.59
CA ALA A 241 -16.47 8.31 26.03
C ALA A 241 -17.56 9.39 25.94
N PRO A 242 -17.35 10.59 26.52
CA PRO A 242 -18.34 11.66 26.48
C PRO A 242 -18.45 12.21 25.06
N HIS A 243 -19.70 12.34 24.59
CA HIS A 243 -20.18 13.16 23.48
C HIS A 243 -19.12 13.69 22.51
N THR A 244 -18.62 12.82 21.64
CA THR A 244 -18.00 13.25 20.38
C THR A 244 -19.02 12.98 19.28
N THR A 245 -19.36 13.99 18.49
CA THR A 245 -20.25 13.90 17.33
C THR A 245 -19.86 12.71 16.46
N ALA A 246 -20.69 11.66 16.47
CA ALA A 246 -20.43 10.42 15.75
C ALA A 246 -20.53 10.69 14.24
N THR A 247 -19.39 10.79 13.57
CA THR A 247 -19.33 10.61 12.12
C THR A 247 -19.65 9.15 11.80
N PRO A 248 -20.45 8.84 10.75
CA PRO A 248 -20.67 7.47 10.33
C PRO A 248 -19.33 6.77 10.11
N THR A 249 -19.06 5.74 10.91
CA THR A 249 -17.80 5.00 10.86
C THR A 249 -18.04 3.71 10.13
N SER A 250 -17.25 3.51 9.09
CA SER A 250 -17.49 2.47 8.12
C SER A 250 -16.17 1.71 7.93
N PHE A 251 -16.26 0.40 8.08
CA PHE A 251 -15.12 -0.52 8.23
C PHE A 251 -15.09 -1.51 7.08
N LEU A 252 -13.95 -1.61 6.40
CA LEU A 252 -13.70 -2.61 5.35
C LEU A 252 -12.37 -3.30 5.66
N ALA A 253 -12.38 -4.63 5.71
CA ALA A 253 -11.19 -5.43 5.95
C ALA A 253 -11.08 -6.62 5.00
N TRP A 254 -9.83 -6.97 4.72
CA TRP A 254 -9.45 -8.05 3.82
C TRP A 254 -8.76 -9.15 4.60
N GLY A 255 -9.10 -10.41 4.28
CA GLY A 255 -8.28 -11.54 4.68
C GLY A 255 -6.92 -11.51 3.98
N THR A 256 -5.84 -11.73 4.72
CA THR A 256 -4.50 -11.90 4.16
C THR A 256 -4.39 -13.21 3.37
N GLN A 257 -5.18 -14.21 3.76
CA GLN A 257 -5.30 -15.52 3.12
C GLN A 257 -5.82 -15.43 1.70
N THR A 258 -5.35 -16.35 0.84
CA THR A 258 -5.81 -16.54 -0.53
C THR A 258 -6.14 -18.00 -0.78
N PHE A 259 -7.29 -18.25 -1.39
CA PHE A 259 -7.76 -19.60 -1.72
C PHE A 259 -7.79 -19.80 -3.23
N THR A 260 -7.21 -20.92 -3.69
CA THR A 260 -7.16 -21.27 -5.12
C THR A 260 -7.89 -22.57 -5.45
N SER A 261 -7.95 -23.49 -4.49
CA SER A 261 -8.58 -24.81 -4.57
C SER A 261 -8.79 -25.31 -3.15
N GLY A 262 -9.65 -26.30 -2.94
CA GLY A 262 -9.96 -26.90 -1.65
C GLY A 262 -11.24 -26.37 -1.01
N LYS A 263 -11.49 -26.86 0.20
CA LYS A 263 -12.66 -26.51 1.02
C LYS A 263 -12.22 -25.82 2.29
N TYR A 264 -12.89 -24.73 2.64
CA TYR A 264 -12.49 -23.86 3.74
C TYR A 264 -13.71 -23.38 4.51
N TYR A 265 -13.57 -23.27 5.82
CA TYR A 265 -14.61 -22.77 6.70
C TYR A 265 -14.04 -21.74 7.68
N TRP A 266 -14.74 -20.62 7.86
CA TRP A 266 -14.43 -19.67 8.94
C TRP A 266 -15.68 -18.96 9.43
N GLU A 267 -15.59 -18.39 10.63
CA GLU A 267 -16.70 -17.77 11.35
C GLU A 267 -16.35 -16.30 11.63
N VAL A 268 -17.37 -15.43 11.55
CA VAL A 268 -17.27 -14.02 11.97
C VAL A 268 -18.38 -13.71 12.95
N TYR A 269 -18.06 -12.97 14.00
CA TYR A 269 -19.04 -12.46 14.94
C TYR A 269 -19.65 -11.17 14.38
N VAL A 270 -20.97 -11.19 14.16
CA VAL A 270 -21.75 -10.07 13.64
C VAL A 270 -22.55 -9.33 14.71
N GLY A 271 -22.83 -9.98 15.85
CA GLY A 271 -23.42 -9.36 17.04
C GLY A 271 -24.59 -8.39 16.75
N ASP A 272 -24.50 -7.22 17.38
CA ASP A 272 -25.48 -6.12 17.27
C ASP A 272 -25.24 -5.17 16.07
N SER A 273 -24.28 -5.47 15.20
CA SER A 273 -23.87 -4.56 14.11
C SER A 273 -24.99 -4.36 13.09
N TRP A 274 -25.44 -3.13 12.84
CA TRP A 274 -26.67 -2.93 12.05
C TRP A 274 -26.52 -3.31 10.57
N ASN A 275 -25.47 -2.81 9.93
CA ASN A 275 -25.21 -3.04 8.51
C ASN A 275 -23.86 -3.73 8.36
N TRP A 276 -23.83 -4.90 7.72
CA TRP A 276 -22.59 -5.64 7.49
C TRP A 276 -22.66 -6.45 6.20
N ALA A 277 -21.50 -6.77 5.64
CA ALA A 277 -21.35 -7.72 4.54
C ALA A 277 -20.16 -8.63 4.81
N PHE A 278 -20.33 -9.91 4.50
CA PHE A 278 -19.37 -10.97 4.78
C PHE A 278 -19.30 -11.93 3.59
N GLY A 279 -18.10 -12.18 3.05
CA GLY A 279 -17.98 -13.01 1.86
C GLY A 279 -16.57 -13.30 1.40
N VAL A 280 -16.48 -13.66 0.11
CA VAL A 280 -15.24 -13.80 -0.64
C VAL A 280 -15.31 -13.02 -1.94
N CYS A 281 -14.16 -12.50 -2.40
CA CYS A 281 -14.05 -11.93 -3.72
C CYS A 281 -12.84 -12.47 -4.49
N ASN A 282 -12.87 -12.38 -5.81
CA ASN A 282 -11.73 -12.67 -6.67
C ASN A 282 -10.79 -11.46 -6.85
N LYS A 283 -9.61 -11.70 -7.44
CA LYS A 283 -8.63 -10.65 -7.74
C LYS A 283 -9.16 -9.62 -8.74
N PHE A 284 -9.95 -10.03 -9.73
CA PHE A 284 -10.52 -9.12 -10.73
C PHE A 284 -11.49 -8.12 -10.11
N TRP A 285 -12.36 -8.53 -9.19
CA TRP A 285 -13.21 -7.63 -8.42
C TRP A 285 -12.37 -6.68 -7.57
N LYS A 286 -11.23 -7.17 -7.06
CA LYS A 286 -10.27 -6.32 -6.33
C LYS A 286 -9.62 -5.24 -7.23
N GLU A 287 -9.38 -5.55 -8.50
CA GLU A 287 -8.63 -4.70 -9.44
C GLU A 287 -9.54 -3.87 -10.37
N ASN A 288 -10.66 -4.38 -10.86
CA ASN A 288 -11.57 -3.68 -11.79
C ASN A 288 -12.42 -2.60 -11.14
N ASN A 289 -12.60 -2.61 -9.82
CA ASN A 289 -13.09 -1.44 -9.07
C ASN A 289 -12.08 -0.26 -9.08
N GLN A 290 -10.99 -0.34 -9.86
CA GLN A 290 -10.11 0.78 -10.22
C GLN A 290 -10.58 1.54 -11.48
N ASN A 291 -11.44 0.95 -12.33
CA ASN A 291 -12.00 1.58 -13.52
C ASN A 291 -13.51 1.82 -13.36
N ASP A 292 -13.98 3.02 -13.69
CA ASP A 292 -15.36 3.52 -13.49
C ASP A 292 -16.50 2.72 -14.19
N ASN A 293 -16.21 1.58 -14.82
CA ASN A 293 -17.19 0.72 -15.49
C ASN A 293 -17.44 -0.56 -14.69
N ILE A 294 -18.26 -0.47 -13.63
CA ILE A 294 -18.77 -1.66 -12.93
C ILE A 294 -19.90 -2.26 -13.78
N TYR A 295 -19.52 -2.98 -14.84
CA TYR A 295 -20.39 -3.97 -15.48
C TYR A 295 -20.27 -5.27 -14.68
N GLY A 296 -21.26 -5.54 -13.82
CA GLY A 296 -21.49 -6.84 -13.20
C GLY A 296 -20.87 -7.05 -11.82
N GLU A 297 -21.62 -7.66 -10.92
CA GLU A 297 -21.18 -8.20 -9.62
C GLU A 297 -20.23 -9.42 -9.77
N GLU A 298 -19.64 -9.61 -10.95
CA GLU A 298 -18.80 -10.76 -11.26
C GLU A 298 -17.59 -10.81 -10.33
N GLY A 299 -17.56 -11.85 -9.49
CA GLY A 299 -16.45 -12.12 -8.59
C GLY A 299 -16.62 -11.69 -7.14
N LEU A 300 -17.77 -11.16 -6.71
CA LEU A 300 -18.12 -10.98 -5.28
C LEU A 300 -19.24 -11.94 -4.86
N PHE A 301 -18.95 -12.79 -3.87
CA PHE A 301 -19.90 -13.76 -3.31
C PHE A 301 -20.01 -13.51 -1.80
N SER A 302 -21.05 -12.79 -1.40
CA SER A 302 -21.21 -12.31 -0.02
C SER A 302 -22.65 -12.42 0.46
N LEU A 303 -22.81 -12.48 1.77
CA LEU A 303 -24.05 -12.27 2.49
C LEU A 303 -23.97 -10.91 3.18
N ALA A 304 -25.00 -10.09 3.02
CA ALA A 304 -25.11 -8.79 3.65
C ALA A 304 -26.38 -8.68 4.48
N CYS A 305 -26.30 -7.90 5.55
CA CYS A 305 -27.41 -7.50 6.39
C CYS A 305 -27.53 -5.99 6.36
N VAL A 306 -28.74 -5.49 6.15
CA VAL A 306 -29.05 -4.06 6.14
C VAL A 306 -30.25 -3.80 7.04
N LYS A 307 -30.18 -2.71 7.81
CA LYS A 307 -31.27 -2.23 8.65
C LYS A 307 -32.09 -1.17 7.92
N ASN A 308 -33.37 -1.43 7.71
CA ASN A 308 -34.34 -0.46 7.21
C ASN A 308 -35.35 -0.15 8.31
N ASP A 309 -35.44 1.10 8.76
CA ASP A 309 -36.34 1.63 9.81
C ASP A 309 -36.47 0.76 11.08
N ILE A 310 -37.17 -0.37 10.99
CA ILE A 310 -37.53 -1.30 12.08
C ILE A 310 -37.10 -2.76 11.81
N GLN A 311 -36.72 -3.12 10.58
CA GLN A 311 -36.43 -4.50 10.18
C GLN A 311 -35.01 -4.67 9.62
N PHE A 312 -34.48 -5.89 9.76
CA PHE A 312 -33.23 -6.29 9.13
C PHE A 312 -33.52 -7.17 7.93
N SER A 313 -32.88 -6.88 6.80
CA SER A 313 -32.95 -7.68 5.59
C SER A 313 -31.61 -8.32 5.30
N LEU A 314 -31.63 -9.60 4.97
CA LEU A 314 -30.45 -10.35 4.53
C LEU A 314 -30.48 -10.56 3.03
N PHE A 315 -29.36 -10.39 2.33
CA PHE A 315 -29.27 -10.68 0.91
C PHE A 315 -27.90 -11.22 0.51
N THR A 316 -27.87 -12.00 -0.55
CA THR A 316 -26.61 -12.44 -1.17
C THR A 316 -26.24 -11.59 -2.36
N THR A 317 -24.97 -11.58 -2.77
CA THR A 317 -24.51 -11.01 -4.05
C THR A 317 -24.32 -12.11 -5.09
N SER A 318 -24.47 -11.79 -6.38
CA SER A 318 -24.18 -12.72 -7.50
C SER A 318 -24.87 -14.10 -7.42
N PRO A 319 -26.21 -14.17 -7.51
CA PRO A 319 -27.13 -13.06 -7.79
C PRO A 319 -27.66 -12.37 -6.52
N LEU A 320 -28.04 -11.10 -6.67
CA LEU A 320 -28.70 -10.32 -5.63
C LEU A 320 -30.03 -10.99 -5.22
N THR A 321 -30.05 -11.66 -4.06
CA THR A 321 -31.20 -12.47 -3.62
C THR A 321 -31.53 -12.19 -2.16
N LEU A 322 -32.76 -11.72 -1.89
CA LEU A 322 -33.28 -11.50 -0.54
C LEU A 322 -33.51 -12.82 0.19
N GLN A 323 -33.13 -12.88 1.47
CA GLN A 323 -33.25 -14.04 2.33
C GLN A 323 -34.27 -13.77 3.44
N TYR A 324 -35.20 -14.71 3.63
CA TYR A 324 -36.33 -14.61 4.57
C TYR A 324 -36.10 -15.39 5.88
N VAL A 325 -34.83 -15.55 6.27
CA VAL A 325 -34.45 -16.21 7.52
C VAL A 325 -34.19 -15.17 8.61
N PRO A 326 -34.34 -15.53 9.90
CA PRO A 326 -33.98 -14.65 11.00
C PRO A 326 -32.52 -14.18 10.88
N ARG A 327 -32.28 -12.92 11.22
CA ARG A 327 -30.94 -12.35 11.24
C ARG A 327 -30.06 -13.09 12.27
N PRO A 328 -28.87 -13.57 11.89
CA PRO A 328 -27.88 -14.06 12.85
C PRO A 328 -27.49 -12.98 13.85
N THR A 329 -27.55 -13.31 15.14
CA THR A 329 -27.23 -12.38 16.25
C THR A 329 -25.90 -12.67 16.92
N SER A 330 -25.23 -13.75 16.52
CA SER A 330 -23.94 -14.15 17.08
C SER A 330 -22.91 -14.31 15.96
N HIS A 331 -22.67 -15.53 15.49
CA HIS A 331 -21.69 -15.82 14.46
C HIS A 331 -22.34 -16.25 13.15
N VAL A 332 -21.79 -15.74 12.05
CA VAL A 332 -22.07 -16.23 10.70
C VAL A 332 -20.86 -17.01 10.23
N GLY A 333 -21.09 -18.23 9.76
CA GLY A 333 -20.05 -19.06 9.14
C GLY A 333 -20.11 -18.96 7.63
N LEU A 334 -18.95 -18.98 6.97
CA LEU A 334 -18.82 -19.12 5.53
C LEU A 334 -18.06 -20.40 5.22
N PHE A 335 -18.68 -21.27 4.43
CA PHE A 335 -18.08 -22.47 3.87
C PHE A 335 -17.86 -22.27 2.36
N LEU A 336 -16.60 -22.29 1.96
CA LEU A 336 -16.15 -22.17 0.58
C LEU A 336 -15.79 -23.56 0.06
N ASP A 337 -16.42 -23.99 -1.03
CA ASP A 337 -16.08 -25.22 -1.75
C ASP A 337 -15.63 -24.84 -3.16
N CYS A 338 -14.31 -24.70 -3.34
CA CYS A 338 -13.72 -24.27 -4.61
C CYS A 338 -13.98 -25.29 -5.73
N GLU A 339 -13.99 -26.59 -5.40
CA GLU A 339 -14.24 -27.66 -6.36
C GLU A 339 -15.70 -27.69 -6.81
N ALA A 340 -16.64 -27.51 -5.88
CA ALA A 340 -18.07 -27.50 -6.19
C ALA A 340 -18.55 -26.16 -6.75
N GLY A 341 -17.74 -25.10 -6.67
CA GLY A 341 -18.15 -23.77 -7.11
C GLY A 341 -19.23 -23.16 -6.20
N THR A 342 -19.16 -23.36 -4.88
CA THR A 342 -20.21 -22.89 -3.96
C THR A 342 -19.68 -22.08 -2.78
N VAL A 343 -20.51 -21.15 -2.33
CA VAL A 343 -20.31 -20.38 -1.08
C VAL A 343 -21.56 -20.53 -0.22
N SER A 344 -21.43 -21.20 0.92
CA SER A 344 -22.53 -21.44 1.85
C SER A 344 -22.39 -20.59 3.11
N PHE A 345 -23.47 -19.94 3.52
CA PHE A 345 -23.55 -19.14 4.74
C PHE A 345 -24.41 -19.86 5.78
N VAL A 346 -23.95 -19.90 7.02
CA VAL A 346 -24.63 -20.60 8.12
C VAL A 346 -24.81 -19.68 9.33
N ASP A 347 -25.96 -19.80 10.00
CA ASP A 347 -26.13 -19.27 11.35
C ASP A 347 -25.51 -20.30 12.30
N VAL A 348 -24.38 -19.95 12.90
CA VAL A 348 -23.62 -20.86 13.76
C VAL A 348 -24.38 -21.15 15.05
N ASN A 349 -25.12 -20.18 15.57
CA ASN A 349 -25.86 -20.32 16.82
C ASN A 349 -27.08 -21.22 16.63
N GLN A 350 -27.81 -21.04 15.53
CA GLN A 350 -28.95 -21.90 15.18
C GLN A 350 -28.53 -23.22 14.53
N SER A 351 -27.25 -23.40 14.20
CA SER A 351 -26.74 -24.54 13.43
C SER A 351 -27.56 -24.79 12.15
N SER A 352 -27.94 -23.71 11.46
CA SER A 352 -28.81 -23.75 10.29
C SER A 352 -28.15 -23.10 9.06
N LEU A 353 -28.57 -23.53 7.87
CA LEU A 353 -28.14 -22.92 6.63
C LEU A 353 -28.93 -21.63 6.39
N ILE A 354 -28.23 -20.52 6.17
CA ILE A 354 -28.84 -19.26 5.72
C ILE A 354 -29.09 -19.36 4.23
N TYR A 355 -28.03 -19.57 3.45
CA TYR A 355 -28.13 -19.69 1.99
C TYR A 355 -26.86 -20.34 1.42
N THR A 356 -26.97 -20.90 0.21
CA THR A 356 -25.81 -21.32 -0.60
C THR A 356 -25.88 -20.66 -1.96
N ILE A 357 -24.85 -19.91 -2.33
CA ILE A 357 -24.66 -19.39 -3.67
C ILE A 357 -24.10 -20.54 -4.54
N PRO A 358 -24.88 -21.06 -5.52
CA PRO A 358 -24.43 -22.15 -6.38
C PRO A 358 -23.71 -21.63 -7.62
N ASN A 359 -22.99 -22.51 -8.32
CA ASN A 359 -22.42 -22.24 -9.65
C ASN A 359 -21.56 -20.97 -9.72
N CYS A 360 -20.82 -20.70 -8.65
CA CYS A 360 -19.92 -19.57 -8.58
C CYS A 360 -18.80 -19.73 -9.61
N SER A 361 -18.74 -18.84 -10.59
CA SER A 361 -17.59 -18.74 -11.50
C SER A 361 -16.43 -18.09 -10.76
N PHE A 362 -15.73 -18.89 -9.97
CA PHE A 362 -14.55 -18.42 -9.25
C PHE A 362 -13.45 -18.10 -10.28
N SER A 363 -12.84 -16.92 -10.14
CA SER A 363 -11.60 -16.57 -10.85
C SER A 363 -10.47 -16.45 -9.83
N PRO A 364 -9.90 -17.56 -9.33
CA PRO A 364 -8.95 -17.50 -8.23
C PRO A 364 -7.72 -16.61 -8.52
N PRO A 365 -7.02 -16.10 -7.49
CA PRO A 365 -7.23 -16.38 -6.07
C PRO A 365 -8.44 -15.64 -5.47
N LEU A 366 -9.15 -16.33 -4.56
CA LEU A 366 -10.21 -15.77 -3.75
C LEU A 366 -9.67 -15.25 -2.41
N ARG A 367 -10.23 -14.15 -1.89
CA ARG A 367 -9.88 -13.57 -0.60
C ARG A 367 -11.13 -13.33 0.26
N PRO A 368 -11.06 -13.56 1.58
CA PRO A 368 -12.09 -13.11 2.51
C PRO A 368 -12.27 -11.60 2.47
N ILE A 369 -13.51 -11.14 2.57
CA ILE A 369 -13.88 -9.73 2.66
C ILE A 369 -14.94 -9.54 3.75
N PHE A 370 -14.78 -8.46 4.51
CA PHE A 370 -15.66 -8.08 5.61
C PHE A 370 -15.91 -6.58 5.56
N CYS A 371 -17.17 -6.18 5.63
CA CYS A 371 -17.59 -4.78 5.67
C CYS A 371 -18.60 -4.57 6.80
N CYS A 372 -18.53 -3.45 7.50
CA CYS A 372 -19.50 -3.02 8.50
C CYS A 372 -19.72 -1.51 8.41
N ILE A 373 -20.97 -1.06 8.53
CA ILE A 373 -21.31 0.35 8.52
C ILE A 373 -22.11 0.67 9.78
N HIS A 374 -21.59 1.61 10.56
CA HIS A 374 -22.31 2.24 11.67
C HIS A 374 -22.72 3.64 11.20
N LEU A 375 -24.02 3.81 10.98
CA LEU A 375 -24.64 5.10 10.68
C LEU A 375 -24.89 5.88 11.97
#